data_AF-A0AA37JT97-F1
#
_entry.id   AF-A0AA37JT97-F1
#
_cell.length_a   1.000
_cell.length_b   1.000
_cell.length_c   1.000
_cell.angle_alpha   90.00
_cell.angle_beta   90.00
_cell.angle_gamma   90.00
#
_symmetry.space_group_name_H-M   'P 1'
#
loop_
_entity.id
_entity.type
_entity.pdbx_description
1 polymer ?
#
loop_
_entity_poly.entity_id
_entity_poly.type
_entity_poly.pdbx_seq_one_letter_code
_entity_poly.pdbx_strand_id
1 'polypeptide(L)'
;MHAVRNIRLCTKDCLCLYVCPTGATDTETGQVDASKCIGCGICANACPSGAISMVPEKYPPQQKKDKRTTEHLNKLAASKVKQEAMAAAIGRGTADPVVKQFAAALERSNRLMAEDLYREAGYMLPQSRNTHELLMSMVSDDDKLPEDFPKESVRRLLDLLEVNE
;
A
#
# COMPACT_ATOMS: atom_id res chain seq x y z
N MET A 1 12.61 -7.19 14.98
CA MET A 1 11.67 -7.90 14.08
C MET A 1 10.49 -8.34 14.93
N HIS A 2 9.26 -8.19 14.45
CA HIS A 2 8.06 -8.62 15.18
C HIS A 2 7.12 -9.41 14.26
N ALA A 3 6.24 -10.20 14.86
CA ALA A 3 5.23 -10.95 14.13
C ALA A 3 4.01 -10.07 13.84
N VAL A 4 3.45 -10.18 12.64
CA VAL A 4 2.17 -9.54 12.24
C VAL A 4 1.24 -10.61 11.71
N ARG A 5 -0.07 -10.44 11.94
CA ARG A 5 -1.10 -11.39 11.49
C ARG A 5 -1.96 -10.78 10.39
N ASN A 6 -2.05 -11.46 9.26
CA ASN A 6 -3.03 -11.17 8.22
C ASN A 6 -4.38 -11.81 8.59
N ILE A 7 -5.31 -11.00 9.09
CA ILE A 7 -6.63 -11.47 9.51
C ILE A 7 -7.42 -12.12 8.36
N ARG A 8 -7.20 -11.71 7.11
CA ARG A 8 -7.89 -12.31 5.95
C ARG A 8 -7.46 -13.74 5.66
N LEU A 9 -6.26 -14.13 6.10
CA LEU A 9 -5.76 -15.50 5.96
C LEU A 9 -6.00 -16.34 7.22
N CYS A 10 -6.34 -15.72 8.35
CA CYS A 10 -6.48 -16.40 9.63
C CYS A 10 -7.73 -17.30 9.67
N THR A 11 -7.50 -18.60 9.74
CA THR A 11 -8.51 -19.66 9.89
C THR A 11 -8.98 -19.91 11.32
N LYS A 12 -8.39 -19.20 12.30
CA LYS A 12 -8.68 -19.33 13.75
C LYS A 12 -8.38 -20.72 14.37
N ASP A 13 -7.38 -21.43 13.86
CA ASP A 13 -6.83 -22.62 14.53
C ASP A 13 -6.09 -22.29 15.83
N CYS A 14 -5.67 -21.02 16.00
CA CYS A 14 -5.15 -20.44 17.23
C CYS A 14 -3.89 -21.11 17.84
N LEU A 15 -3.19 -21.98 17.09
CA LEU A 15 -1.90 -22.57 17.50
C LEU A 15 -0.88 -21.54 17.96
N CYS A 16 -0.86 -20.38 17.29
CA CYS A 16 -0.02 -19.25 17.64
C CYS A 16 -0.13 -18.80 19.11
N LEU A 17 -1.31 -18.94 19.75
CA LEU A 17 -1.52 -18.64 21.16
C LEU A 17 -0.70 -19.55 22.07
N TYR A 18 -0.75 -20.85 21.80
CA TYR A 18 -0.14 -21.87 22.65
C TYR A 18 1.38 -21.92 22.52
N VAL A 19 1.92 -21.52 21.36
CA VAL A 19 3.37 -21.55 21.10
C VAL A 19 4.06 -20.22 21.39
N CYS A 20 3.32 -19.14 21.69
CA CYS A 20 3.91 -17.84 21.96
C CYS A 20 4.46 -17.77 23.40
N PRO A 21 5.79 -17.70 23.61
CA PRO A 21 6.36 -17.74 24.97
C PRO A 21 6.09 -16.47 25.78
N THR A 22 5.72 -15.36 25.12
CA THR A 22 5.49 -14.06 25.77
C THR A 22 4.01 -13.66 25.83
N GLY A 23 3.12 -14.49 25.28
CA GLY A 23 1.69 -14.15 25.17
C GLY A 23 1.43 -12.93 24.28
N ALA A 24 2.29 -12.66 23.29
CA ALA A 24 2.13 -11.56 22.35
C ALA A 24 0.98 -11.77 21.35
N THR A 25 0.58 -13.01 21.08
CA THR A 25 -0.52 -13.31 20.17
C THR A 25 -1.85 -13.26 20.93
N ASP A 26 -2.82 -12.51 20.42
CA ASP A 26 -4.17 -12.42 20.98
C ASP A 26 -5.23 -12.84 19.95
N THR A 27 -6.38 -13.36 20.40
CA THR A 27 -7.54 -13.72 19.58
C THR A 27 -8.72 -12.76 19.68
N GLU A 28 -8.79 -11.92 20.72
CA GLU A 28 -9.89 -10.97 20.88
C GLU A 28 -9.82 -9.88 19.81
N THR A 29 -8.64 -9.28 19.66
CA THR A 29 -8.36 -8.30 18.60
C THR A 29 -7.88 -8.94 17.31
N GLY A 30 -7.42 -10.20 17.39
CA GLY A 30 -6.78 -10.90 16.29
C GLY A 30 -5.39 -10.35 15.93
N GLN A 31 -4.86 -9.39 16.69
CA GLN A 31 -3.56 -8.76 16.44
C GLN A 31 -2.46 -9.38 17.31
N VAL A 32 -1.21 -9.18 16.88
CA VAL A 32 -0.03 -9.52 17.68
C VAL A 32 0.46 -8.24 18.35
N ASP A 33 0.61 -8.28 19.67
CA ASP A 33 1.18 -7.19 20.46
C ASP A 33 2.69 -7.09 20.19
N ALA A 34 3.07 -6.10 19.40
CA ALA A 34 4.46 -5.85 19.05
C ALA A 34 5.33 -5.54 20.28
N SER A 35 4.77 -4.97 21.35
CA SER A 35 5.52 -4.62 22.57
C SER A 35 5.96 -5.85 23.38
N LYS A 36 5.24 -6.96 23.24
CA LYS A 36 5.56 -8.25 23.88
C LYS A 36 6.29 -9.21 22.94
N CYS A 37 6.31 -8.92 21.65
CA CYS A 37 6.89 -9.81 20.65
C CYS A 37 8.42 -9.74 20.69
N ILE A 38 9.08 -10.87 20.98
CA ILE A 38 10.54 -10.97 20.99
C ILE A 38 11.13 -11.41 19.63
N GLY A 39 10.31 -11.46 18.57
CA GLY A 39 10.79 -11.77 17.23
C GLY A 39 11.22 -13.22 16.97
N CYS A 40 10.83 -14.18 17.82
CA CYS A 40 11.30 -15.57 17.74
C CYS A 40 10.76 -16.40 16.55
N GLY A 41 9.65 -15.97 15.92
CA GLY A 41 9.11 -16.64 14.72
C GLY A 41 8.34 -17.95 14.94
N ILE A 42 8.25 -18.46 16.18
CA ILE A 42 7.58 -19.75 16.47
C ILE A 42 6.11 -19.73 16.02
N CYS A 43 5.39 -18.65 16.28
CA CYS A 43 4.00 -18.49 15.87
C CYS A 43 3.82 -18.46 14.35
N ALA A 44 4.79 -17.93 13.59
CA ALA A 44 4.77 -17.95 12.13
C ALA A 44 4.93 -19.38 11.60
N ASN A 45 5.89 -20.13 12.16
CA ASN A 45 6.13 -21.52 11.78
C ASN A 45 4.98 -22.46 12.16
N ALA A 46 4.30 -22.19 13.27
CA ALA A 46 3.19 -23.01 13.75
C ALA A 46 1.85 -22.71 13.07
N CYS A 47 1.72 -21.61 12.32
CA CYS A 47 0.44 -21.19 11.76
C CYS A 47 0.08 -22.03 10.51
N PRO A 48 -0.95 -22.88 10.56
CA PRO A 48 -1.28 -23.78 9.44
C PRO A 48 -1.76 -23.04 8.19
N SER A 49 -2.42 -21.90 8.38
CA SER A 49 -2.90 -21.04 7.29
C SER A 49 -1.84 -20.07 6.76
N GLY A 50 -0.62 -20.06 7.33
CA GLY A 50 0.43 -19.11 6.95
C GLY A 50 0.04 -17.64 7.17
N ALA A 51 -0.89 -17.38 8.09
CA ALA A 51 -1.45 -16.06 8.33
C ALA A 51 -0.51 -15.11 9.11
N ILE A 52 0.62 -15.61 9.62
CA ILE A 52 1.56 -14.82 10.43
C ILE A 52 2.88 -14.66 9.67
N SER A 53 3.39 -13.44 9.60
CA SER A 53 4.66 -13.10 8.97
C SER A 53 5.57 -12.35 9.93
N MET A 54 6.88 -12.55 9.79
CA MET A 54 7.88 -11.78 10.53
C MET A 54 8.28 -10.55 9.73
N VAL A 55 8.15 -9.37 10.33
CA VAL A 55 8.52 -8.09 9.72
C VAL A 55 9.65 -7.42 10.50
N PRO A 56 10.55 -6.70 9.82
CA PRO A 56 11.55 -5.88 10.50
C PRO A 56 10.90 -4.71 11.23
N GLU A 57 11.53 -4.23 12.30
CA GLU A 57 11.11 -2.98 12.96
C GLU A 57 11.43 -1.77 12.08
N LYS A 58 12.57 -1.81 11.41
CA LYS A 58 12.97 -0.83 10.41
C LYS A 58 13.10 -1.50 9.05
N TYR A 59 12.28 -1.05 8.10
CA TYR A 59 12.40 -1.51 6.71
C TYR A 59 13.74 -1.06 6.11
N PRO A 60 14.34 -1.88 5.22
CA PRO A 60 15.53 -1.45 4.50
C PRO A 60 15.22 -0.17 3.68
N PRO A 61 16.24 0.65 3.39
CA PRO A 61 16.06 1.80 2.52
C PRO A 61 15.54 1.38 1.15
N GLN A 62 14.76 2.27 0.53
CA GLN A 62 14.19 2.04 -0.78
C GLN A 62 15.32 1.78 -1.79
N GLN A 63 15.25 0.65 -2.49
CA GLN A 63 16.24 0.34 -3.52
C GLN A 63 16.15 1.35 -4.66
N LYS A 64 17.27 2.02 -4.95
CA LYS A 64 17.37 2.97 -6.05
C LYS A 64 17.21 2.23 -7.37
N LYS A 65 16.24 2.67 -8.17
CA LYS A 65 16.02 2.16 -9.51
C LYS A 65 16.83 2.96 -10.52
N ASP A 66 17.39 2.27 -11.50
CA ASP A 66 18.10 2.92 -12.59
C ASP A 66 17.17 3.89 -13.33
N LYS A 67 17.72 5.04 -13.77
CA LYS A 67 16.94 6.10 -14.43
C LYS A 67 16.23 5.56 -15.67
N ARG A 68 16.90 4.73 -16.48
CA ARG A 68 16.31 4.14 -17.68
C ARG A 68 15.09 3.29 -17.32
N THR A 69 15.17 2.51 -16.26
CA THR A 69 14.05 1.70 -15.77
C THR A 69 12.87 2.60 -15.37
N THR A 70 13.11 3.64 -14.57
CA THR A 70 12.05 4.57 -14.15
C THR A 70 11.39 5.29 -15.33
N GLU A 71 12.18 5.70 -16.34
CA GLU A 71 11.65 6.32 -17.56
C GLU A 71 10.77 5.37 -18.36
N HIS A 72 11.16 4.11 -18.50
CA HIS A 72 10.34 3.10 -19.19
C HIS A 72 9.04 2.81 -18.43
N LEU A 73 9.10 2.69 -17.11
CA LEU A 73 7.92 2.48 -16.27
C LEU A 73 6.94 3.65 -16.40
N ASN A 74 7.43 4.89 -16.33
CA ASN A 74 6.60 6.10 -16.48
C ASN A 74 5.99 6.21 -17.89
N LYS A 75 6.75 5.88 -18.94
CA LYS A 75 6.21 5.82 -20.32
C LYS A 75 5.09 4.77 -20.46
N LEU A 76 5.27 3.60 -19.84
CA LEU A 76 4.26 2.55 -19.86
C LEU A 76 3.02 2.96 -19.05
N ALA A 77 3.20 3.56 -17.87
CA ALA A 77 2.11 4.08 -17.04
C ALA A 77 1.28 5.11 -17.81
N ALA A 78 1.92 6.07 -18.49
CA ALA A 78 1.24 7.05 -19.34
C ALA A 78 0.46 6.38 -20.49
N SER A 79 0.98 5.29 -21.07
CA SER A 79 0.25 4.50 -22.07
C SER A 79 -0.99 3.83 -21.48
N LYS A 80 -0.89 3.31 -20.25
CA LYS A 80 -2.03 2.69 -19.54
C LYS A 80 -3.12 3.70 -19.20
N VAL A 81 -2.76 4.90 -18.74
CA VAL A 81 -3.73 5.99 -18.51
C VAL A 81 -4.47 6.37 -19.79
N LYS A 82 -3.79 6.43 -20.94
CA LYS A 82 -4.45 6.69 -22.23
C LYS A 82 -5.45 5.58 -22.60
N GLN A 83 -5.06 4.32 -22.41
CA GLN A 83 -5.93 3.17 -22.68
C GLN A 83 -7.13 3.12 -21.73
N GLU A 84 -6.94 3.48 -20.46
CA GLU A 84 -8.02 3.63 -19.48
C GLU A 84 -9.04 4.68 -19.95
N ALA A 85 -8.59 5.86 -20.36
CA ALA A 85 -9.46 6.92 -20.85
C ALA A 85 -10.24 6.50 -22.11
N MET A 86 -9.58 5.77 -23.03
CA MET A 86 -10.22 5.20 -24.22
C MET A 86 -11.28 4.16 -23.84
N ALA A 87 -10.98 3.25 -22.91
CA ALA A 87 -11.94 2.26 -22.42
C ALA A 87 -13.15 2.94 -21.76
N ALA A 88 -12.93 3.94 -20.92
CA ALA A 88 -14.00 4.72 -20.31
C ALA A 88 -14.86 5.47 -21.36
N ALA A 89 -14.26 5.99 -22.43
CA ALA A 89 -15.00 6.61 -23.53
C ALA A 89 -15.86 5.59 -24.29
N ILE A 90 -15.32 4.42 -24.61
CA ILE A 90 -16.06 3.31 -25.25
C ILE A 90 -17.24 2.87 -24.37
N GLY A 91 -17.00 2.66 -23.07
CA GLY A 91 -18.03 2.23 -22.13
C GLY A 91 -19.17 3.24 -21.97
N ARG A 92 -18.88 4.55 -22.08
CA ARG A 92 -19.90 5.62 -22.07
C ARG A 92 -20.65 5.76 -23.40
N GLY A 93 -20.01 5.44 -24.52
CA GLY A 93 -20.58 5.63 -25.87
C GLY A 93 -21.36 4.42 -26.42
N THR A 94 -21.20 3.24 -25.82
CA THR A 94 -21.86 2.01 -26.31
C THR A 94 -23.22 1.74 -25.65
N ALA A 95 -24.17 1.26 -26.44
CA ALA A 95 -25.44 0.69 -25.94
C ALA A 95 -25.37 -0.84 -25.75
N ASP A 96 -24.33 -1.50 -26.28
CA ASP A 96 -24.16 -2.94 -26.18
C ASP A 96 -23.69 -3.32 -24.75
N PRO A 97 -24.46 -4.14 -24.00
CA PRO A 97 -24.12 -4.54 -22.65
C PRO A 97 -22.79 -5.29 -22.52
N VAL A 98 -22.45 -6.12 -23.51
CA VAL A 98 -21.21 -6.91 -23.52
C VAL A 98 -20.01 -5.99 -23.72
N VAL A 99 -20.10 -5.07 -24.68
CA VAL A 99 -19.05 -4.07 -24.92
C VAL A 99 -18.89 -3.16 -23.70
N LYS A 100 -19.99 -2.77 -23.05
CA LYS A 100 -19.95 -1.96 -21.83
C LYS A 100 -19.24 -2.66 -20.68
N GLN A 101 -19.56 -3.94 -20.45
CA GLN A 101 -18.90 -4.76 -19.42
C GLN A 101 -17.41 -4.92 -19.71
N PHE A 102 -17.05 -5.21 -20.97
CA PHE A 102 -15.66 -5.37 -21.38
C PHE A 102 -14.86 -4.06 -21.24
N ALA A 103 -15.44 -2.94 -21.63
CA ALA A 103 -14.84 -1.62 -21.48
C ALA A 103 -14.58 -1.28 -20.00
N ALA A 104 -15.53 -1.55 -19.11
CA ALA A 104 -15.35 -1.35 -17.66
C ALA A 104 -14.22 -2.22 -17.08
N ALA A 105 -14.12 -3.47 -17.54
CA ALA A 105 -13.02 -4.37 -17.14
C ALA A 105 -11.66 -3.85 -17.62
N LEU A 106 -11.56 -3.36 -18.86
CA LEU A 106 -10.35 -2.76 -19.42
C LEU A 106 -9.95 -1.47 -18.71
N GLU A 107 -10.92 -0.60 -18.41
CA GLU A 107 -10.69 0.62 -17.63
C GLU A 107 -10.04 0.27 -16.28
N ARG A 108 -10.67 -0.65 -15.53
CA ARG A 108 -10.14 -1.06 -14.21
C ARG A 108 -8.78 -1.72 -14.30
N SER A 109 -8.58 -2.59 -15.28
CA SER A 109 -7.29 -3.27 -15.52
C SER A 109 -6.18 -2.27 -15.81
N ASN A 110 -6.40 -1.31 -16.72
CA ASN A 110 -5.42 -0.30 -17.05
C ASN A 110 -5.11 0.64 -15.87
N ARG A 111 -6.12 1.00 -15.06
CA ARG A 111 -5.91 1.80 -13.84
C ARG A 111 -4.97 1.09 -12.86
N LEU A 112 -5.26 -0.18 -12.55
CA LEU A 112 -4.44 -0.98 -11.63
C LEU A 112 -3.01 -1.12 -12.14
N MET A 113 -2.83 -1.42 -13.42
CA MET A 113 -1.50 -1.48 -14.03
C MET A 113 -0.76 -0.14 -13.94
N ALA A 114 -1.44 0.99 -14.19
CA ALA A 114 -0.81 2.30 -14.09
C ALA A 114 -0.38 2.62 -12.65
N GLU A 115 -1.26 2.37 -11.67
CA GLU A 115 -0.96 2.53 -10.23
C GLU A 115 0.25 1.70 -9.80
N ASP A 116 0.32 0.43 -10.21
CA ASP A 116 1.45 -0.45 -9.91
C ASP A 116 2.74 0.02 -10.59
N LEU A 117 2.67 0.46 -11.85
CA LEU A 117 3.84 1.00 -12.56
C LEU A 117 4.37 2.28 -11.92
N TYR A 118 3.50 3.17 -11.44
CA TYR A 118 3.91 4.36 -10.70
C TYR A 118 4.54 4.01 -9.35
N ARG A 119 3.93 3.08 -8.60
CA ARG A 119 4.47 2.56 -7.35
C ARG A 119 5.86 1.97 -7.57
N GLU A 120 6.01 1.15 -8.62
CA GLU A 120 7.29 0.58 -9.00
C GLU A 120 8.27 1.63 -9.56
N ALA A 121 7.82 2.72 -10.15
CA ALA A 121 8.71 3.82 -10.52
C ALA A 121 9.21 4.64 -9.31
N GLY A 122 8.72 4.36 -8.10
CA GLY A 122 9.02 5.15 -6.90
C GLY A 122 8.19 6.44 -6.80
N TYR A 123 7.08 6.51 -7.54
CA TYR A 123 6.18 7.66 -7.50
C TYR A 123 5.14 7.49 -6.38
N MET A 124 5.02 8.50 -5.51
CA MET A 124 4.05 8.58 -4.40
C MET A 124 4.08 7.40 -3.42
N LEU A 125 5.26 6.87 -3.07
CA LEU A 125 5.39 5.94 -1.96
C LEU A 125 5.25 6.73 -0.64
N PRO A 126 4.60 6.21 0.41
CA PRO A 126 4.49 6.94 1.68
C PRO A 126 5.85 7.42 2.22
N GLN A 127 6.89 6.61 2.05
CA GLN A 127 8.27 6.87 2.48
C GLN A 127 9.17 7.58 1.45
N SER A 128 8.63 8.04 0.31
CA SER A 128 9.42 8.73 -0.71
C SER A 128 9.43 10.25 -0.53
N ARG A 129 10.53 10.89 -0.95
CA ARG A 129 10.77 12.32 -0.79
C ARG A 129 9.72 13.16 -1.53
N ASN A 130 9.30 12.71 -2.71
CA ASN A 130 8.26 13.40 -3.49
C ASN A 130 6.90 13.45 -2.75
N THR A 131 6.52 12.41 -2.00
CA THR A 131 5.30 12.39 -1.18
C THR A 131 5.43 13.37 -0.04
N HIS A 132 6.58 13.38 0.63
CA HIS A 132 6.83 14.30 1.74
C HIS A 132 6.85 15.77 1.26
N GLU A 133 7.48 16.06 0.12
CA GLU A 133 7.47 17.38 -0.53
C GLU A 133 6.03 17.82 -0.88
N LEU A 134 5.21 16.91 -1.41
CA LEU A 134 3.80 17.17 -1.70
C LEU A 134 3.02 17.51 -0.43
N LEU A 135 3.13 16.68 0.62
CA LEU A 135 2.46 16.92 1.91
C LEU A 135 2.91 18.24 2.53
N MET A 136 4.21 18.56 2.47
CA MET A 136 4.74 19.85 2.92
C MET A 136 4.14 21.03 2.15
N SER A 137 4.02 20.91 0.82
CA SER A 137 3.37 21.95 0.00
C SER A 137 1.91 22.19 0.39
N MET A 138 1.20 21.16 0.85
CA MET A 138 -0.19 21.24 1.30
C MET A 138 -0.35 21.85 2.70
N VAL A 139 0.72 22.08 3.45
CA VAL A 139 0.65 22.75 4.77
C VAL A 139 1.38 24.08 4.79
N SER A 140 2.15 24.40 3.75
CA SER A 140 2.95 25.61 3.66
C SER A 140 2.22 26.81 3.04
N ASP A 141 1.12 26.56 2.30
CA ASP A 141 0.41 27.58 1.51
C ASP A 141 -1.05 27.67 1.99
N ASP A 142 -1.26 28.39 3.10
CA ASP A 142 -2.55 28.45 3.81
C ASP A 142 -3.69 29.03 2.96
N ASP A 143 -3.37 29.90 2.00
CA ASP A 143 -4.33 30.68 1.20
C ASP A 143 -4.91 29.93 -0.01
N LYS A 144 -4.37 28.76 -0.36
CA LYS A 144 -4.78 27.99 -1.56
C LYS A 144 -5.71 26.83 -1.26
N LEU A 145 -5.96 26.53 0.00
CA LEU A 145 -6.69 25.34 0.39
C LEU A 145 -8.11 25.68 0.85
N PRO A 146 -9.09 24.81 0.52
CA PRO A 146 -10.43 24.91 1.09
C PRO A 146 -10.39 25.00 2.63
N GLU A 147 -11.32 25.74 3.23
CA GLU A 147 -11.39 25.91 4.69
C GLU A 147 -11.57 24.57 5.44
N ASP A 148 -12.20 23.57 4.81
CA ASP A 148 -12.43 22.23 5.35
C ASP A 148 -11.27 21.26 5.14
N PHE A 149 -10.15 21.71 4.57
CA PHE A 149 -8.99 20.85 4.32
C PHE A 149 -8.35 20.37 5.65
N PRO A 150 -8.13 19.05 5.84
CA PRO A 150 -7.68 18.50 7.11
C PRO A 150 -6.16 18.67 7.34
N LYS A 151 -5.71 19.91 7.59
CA LYS A 151 -4.29 20.26 7.78
C LYS A 151 -3.61 19.48 8.91
N GLU A 152 -4.33 19.21 10.01
CA GLU A 152 -3.81 18.44 11.14
C GLU A 152 -3.47 17.00 10.73
N SER A 153 -4.32 16.37 9.92
CA SER A 153 -4.05 15.03 9.38
C SER A 153 -2.79 15.01 8.52
N VAL A 154 -2.56 16.06 7.71
CA VAL A 154 -1.35 16.17 6.89
C VAL A 154 -0.10 16.30 7.76
N ARG A 155 -0.14 17.13 8.81
CA ARG A 155 0.97 17.26 9.78
C ARG A 155 1.27 15.93 10.47
N ARG A 156 0.22 15.22 10.92
CA ARG A 156 0.36 13.89 11.50
C ARG A 156 0.97 12.89 10.52
N LEU A 157 0.61 12.95 9.24
CA LEU A 157 1.22 12.10 8.22
C LEU A 157 2.69 12.42 8.02
N LEU A 158 3.08 13.70 7.98
CA LEU A 158 4.49 14.11 7.90
C LEU A 158 5.31 13.57 9.09
N ASP A 159 4.75 13.56 10.30
CA ASP A 159 5.42 13.01 11.48
C ASP A 159 5.55 11.47 11.44
N LEU A 160 4.57 10.78 10.83
CA LEU A 160 4.55 9.32 10.74
C LEU A 160 5.36 8.76 9.57
N LEU A 161 5.51 9.53 8.49
CA LEU A 161 6.12 9.08 7.23
C LEU A 161 7.59 9.52 7.15
N GLU A 162 8.46 8.71 7.74
CA GLU A 162 9.91 8.90 7.59
C GLU A 162 10.35 8.68 6.14
N VAL A 163 11.11 9.64 5.60
CA VAL A 163 11.71 9.52 4.26
C VAL A 163 12.84 8.47 4.31
N ASN A 164 12.73 7.44 3.47
CA ASN A 164 13.60 6.27 3.51
C ASN A 164 14.22 5.98 2.11
N GLU A 165 14.91 6.97 1.53
CA GLU A 165 15.57 6.96 0.20
C GLU A 165 17.11 7.03 0.25
#